data_AF-A0AAP0EK07-F1
#
_entry.id   AF-A0AAP0EK07-F1
#
_cell.length_a   1.000
_cell.length_b   1.000
_cell.length_c   1.000
_cell.angle_alpha   90.00
_cell.angle_beta   90.00
_cell.angle_gamma   90.00
#
_symmetry.space_group_name_H-M   'P 1'
#
loop_
_entity.id
_entity.type
_entity.pdbx_description
1 polymer ?
#
loop_
_entity_poly.entity_id
_entity_poly.type
_entity_poly.pdbx_seq_one_letter_code
_entity_poly.pdbx_strand_id
1 'polypeptide(L)'
;MAAMVALQSSFTSLSLSSNPFLGQRLSPSLSPVPVKSVEKACLIVMRLKRWERKECKPNSLPILEKMHVKVGDTVKVISGHHKGKVGEITRLFKHNSTVIVKDINLKTKHVKPKEKDEQGQIIKIEGPIHSSNVMLYSKDQNVASRVGHKILEDGTRVRYLVKTGEIIDAKEKWQRSIKEKAEKKEAEATT
;
A
#
# COMPACT_ATOMS: atom_id res chain seq x y z
N MET A 1 51.97 60.79 71.16
CA MET A 1 53.34 60.86 70.61
C MET A 1 53.81 59.43 70.33
N ALA A 2 54.31 59.20 69.11
CA ALA A 2 55.03 58.02 68.59
C ALA A 2 54.29 56.66 68.65
N ALA A 3 53.95 55.95 67.56
CA ALA A 3 54.64 55.57 66.32
C ALA A 3 55.15 54.11 66.34
N MET A 4 54.74 53.40 65.29
CA MET A 4 55.55 52.50 64.44
C MET A 4 55.87 51.04 64.84
N VAL A 5 55.32 50.13 64.01
CA VAL A 5 55.99 49.20 63.06
C VAL A 5 57.06 48.23 63.61
N ALA A 6 56.90 46.92 63.33
CA ALA A 6 57.85 46.09 62.54
C ALA A 6 57.48 44.58 62.46
N LEU A 7 57.27 44.11 61.22
CA LEU A 7 57.93 43.01 60.49
C LEU A 7 58.36 41.65 61.13
N GLN A 8 58.04 40.61 60.34
CA GLN A 8 58.74 39.33 60.05
C GLN A 8 58.58 38.11 60.99
N SER A 9 58.04 37.00 60.47
CA SER A 9 58.85 35.90 59.87
C SER A 9 57.99 34.70 59.44
N SER A 10 58.54 33.99 58.44
CA SER A 10 58.12 32.78 57.73
C SER A 10 57.84 31.55 58.61
N PHE A 11 57.05 30.57 58.12
CA PHE A 11 57.50 29.18 57.88
C PHE A 11 56.44 28.37 57.11
N THR A 12 56.95 27.59 56.17
CA THR A 12 56.26 26.71 55.23
C THR A 12 55.76 25.40 55.86
N SER A 13 54.63 24.87 55.40
CA SER A 13 54.46 23.42 55.27
C SER A 13 53.66 23.07 54.02
N LEU A 14 54.32 22.35 53.11
CA LEU A 14 53.74 21.64 51.99
C LEU A 14 53.06 20.37 52.53
N SER A 15 51.81 20.12 52.15
CA SER A 15 51.27 18.76 52.18
C SER A 15 50.68 18.43 50.80
N LEU A 16 51.25 17.38 50.22
CA LEU A 16 50.86 16.79 48.95
C LEU A 16 49.62 15.89 49.13
N SER A 17 48.89 15.79 48.02
CA SER A 17 48.15 14.62 47.54
C SER A 17 46.99 14.08 48.37
N SER A 18 45.77 14.31 47.88
CA SER A 18 45.02 13.30 47.10
C SER A 18 43.60 13.82 46.89
N ASN A 19 43.34 14.41 45.72
CA ASN A 19 41.95 14.60 45.31
C ASN A 19 41.41 13.23 44.92
N PRO A 20 40.41 12.67 45.64
CA PRO A 20 39.72 11.52 45.11
C PRO A 20 39.06 11.96 43.82
N PHE A 21 39.39 11.25 42.77
CA PHE A 21 38.72 11.21 41.48
C PHE A 21 37.29 10.68 41.71
N LEU A 22 36.45 11.44 42.41
CA LEU A 22 35.02 11.21 42.42
C LEU A 22 34.52 11.80 41.11
N GLY A 23 34.59 10.96 40.08
CA GLY A 23 33.95 11.21 38.80
C GLY A 23 32.52 11.66 39.08
N GLN A 24 32.21 12.89 38.67
CA GLN A 24 30.84 13.29 38.51
C GLN A 24 30.25 12.34 37.48
N ARG A 25 29.48 11.35 37.95
CA ARG A 25 28.52 10.66 37.08
C ARG A 25 27.57 11.76 36.65
N LEU A 26 27.80 12.29 35.45
CA LEU A 26 26.75 12.94 34.69
C LEU A 26 25.62 11.90 34.61
N SER A 27 24.63 12.05 35.46
CA SER A 27 23.35 11.36 35.29
C SER A 27 22.79 11.86 33.97
N PRO A 28 22.67 11.03 32.92
CA PRO A 28 21.82 11.42 31.82
C PRO A 28 20.41 11.35 32.40
N SER A 29 19.77 12.50 32.60
CA SER A 29 18.30 12.55 32.69
C SER A 29 17.75 12.23 31.30
N LEU A 30 17.84 10.96 30.92
CA LEU A 30 16.99 10.37 29.90
C LEU A 30 15.60 10.32 30.52
N SER A 31 14.90 11.46 30.48
CA SER A 31 13.46 11.36 30.29
C SER A 31 13.27 10.50 29.04
N PRO A 32 12.57 9.36 29.12
CA PRO A 32 12.17 8.70 27.90
C PRO A 32 11.25 9.69 27.22
N VAL A 33 11.71 10.30 26.12
CA VAL A 33 10.80 10.91 25.17
C VAL A 33 9.77 9.82 24.89
N PRO A 34 8.46 10.08 25.02
CA PRO A 34 7.48 9.13 24.56
C PRO A 34 7.69 9.04 23.05
N VAL A 35 8.53 8.10 22.63
CA VAL A 35 8.49 7.57 21.29
C VAL A 35 7.07 7.06 21.22
N LYS A 36 6.21 7.82 20.54
CA LYS A 36 4.97 7.29 20.02
C LYS A 36 5.44 6.10 19.21
N SER A 37 5.46 4.92 19.84
CA SER A 37 5.40 3.68 19.12
C SER A 37 4.12 3.87 18.34
N VAL A 38 4.28 4.27 17.08
CA VAL A 38 3.34 3.89 16.06
C VAL A 38 3.50 2.39 16.07
N GLU A 39 2.83 1.75 17.03
CA GLU A 39 2.42 0.38 16.97
C GLU A 39 1.72 0.36 15.63
N LYS A 40 2.47 -0.04 14.61
CA LYS A 40 1.89 -0.47 13.36
C LYS A 40 1.04 -1.61 13.84
N ALA A 41 -0.25 -1.31 14.05
CA ALA A 41 -1.27 -2.27 14.36
C ALA A 41 -0.94 -3.46 13.49
N CYS A 42 -0.67 -4.60 14.14
CA CYS A 42 -0.26 -5.80 13.45
C CYS A 42 -1.40 -6.15 12.50
N LEU A 43 -1.35 -5.60 11.29
CA LEU A 43 -2.13 -6.08 10.19
C LEU A 43 -1.61 -7.49 10.06
N ILE A 44 -2.45 -8.46 10.38
CA ILE A 44 -2.26 -9.85 9.96
C ILE A 44 -2.41 -9.83 8.44
N VAL A 45 -1.46 -9.20 7.76
CA VAL A 45 -1.04 -9.58 6.43
C VAL A 45 -0.27 -10.84 6.71
N MET A 46 -0.86 -11.99 6.38
CA MET A 46 -0.13 -13.25 6.40
C MET A 46 1.23 -12.98 5.78
N ARG A 47 2.30 -13.17 6.56
CA ARG A 47 3.65 -12.88 6.12
C ARG A 47 3.89 -13.80 4.93
N LEU A 48 3.97 -13.24 3.73
CA LEU A 48 4.24 -14.02 2.52
C LEU A 48 5.45 -14.91 2.81
N LYS A 49 5.37 -16.18 2.41
CA LYS A 49 6.51 -17.07 2.56
C LYS A 49 7.69 -16.45 1.82
N ARG A 50 8.91 -16.64 2.33
CA ARG A 50 10.10 -15.94 1.81
C ARG A 50 10.26 -16.12 0.30
N TRP A 51 9.90 -17.30 -0.22
CA TRP A 51 9.95 -17.67 -1.64
C TRP A 51 8.73 -17.26 -2.47
N GLU A 52 7.63 -16.81 -1.85
CA GLU A 52 6.43 -16.29 -2.54
C GLU A 52 6.48 -14.75 -2.70
N ARG A 53 7.63 -14.14 -2.41
CA ARG A 53 7.83 -12.70 -2.59
C ARG A 53 7.92 -12.36 -4.07
N LYS A 54 7.60 -11.10 -4.39
CA LYS A 54 7.68 -10.59 -5.76
C LYS A 54 9.11 -10.74 -6.28
N GLU A 55 9.24 -11.30 -7.47
CA GLU A 55 10.50 -11.33 -8.18
C GLU A 55 10.90 -9.92 -8.58
N CYS A 56 12.18 -9.59 -8.40
CA CYS A 56 12.73 -8.28 -8.69
C CYS A 56 13.80 -8.37 -9.77
N LYS A 57 13.85 -7.34 -10.60
CA LYS A 57 14.93 -7.07 -11.57
C LYS A 57 16.21 -6.64 -10.83
N PRO A 58 17.37 -6.62 -11.53
CA PRO A 58 18.63 -6.14 -10.94
C PRO A 58 18.56 -4.71 -10.37
N ASN A 59 17.71 -3.85 -10.94
CA ASN A 59 17.47 -2.50 -10.44
C ASN A 59 16.43 -2.42 -9.30
N SER A 60 16.17 -3.53 -8.60
CA SER A 60 15.21 -3.68 -7.49
C SER A 60 13.72 -3.55 -7.83
N LEU A 61 13.36 -3.19 -9.06
CA LEU A 61 11.95 -3.08 -9.46
C LEU A 61 11.31 -4.46 -9.61
N PRO A 62 10.02 -4.63 -9.26
CA PRO A 62 9.33 -5.90 -9.45
C PRO A 62 9.20 -6.23 -10.94
N ILE A 63 9.25 -7.52 -11.26
CA ILE A 63 8.88 -8.03 -12.58
C ILE A 63 7.36 -7.92 -12.71
N LEU A 64 6.90 -7.33 -13.82
CA LEU A 64 5.47 -7.11 -14.09
C LEU A 64 5.07 -7.90 -15.33
N GLU A 65 3.96 -8.61 -15.24
CA GLU A 65 3.41 -9.36 -16.36
C GLU A 65 2.49 -8.49 -17.21
N LYS A 66 2.48 -8.78 -18.51
CA LYS A 66 1.61 -8.11 -19.48
C LYS A 66 0.25 -8.82 -19.50
N MET A 67 -0.80 -8.08 -19.17
CA MET A 67 -2.17 -8.60 -19.09
C MET A 67 -3.04 -8.07 -20.25
N HIS A 68 -4.07 -8.82 -20.65
CA HIS A 68 -5.01 -8.44 -21.72
C HIS A 68 -6.17 -7.54 -21.26
N VAL A 69 -6.37 -7.39 -19.95
CA VAL A 69 -7.49 -6.65 -19.32
C VAL A 69 -7.04 -5.32 -18.70
N LYS A 70 -7.97 -4.37 -18.60
CA LYS A 70 -7.81 -3.07 -17.93
C LYS A 70 -8.85 -2.90 -16.81
N VAL A 71 -8.61 -1.91 -15.93
CA VAL A 71 -9.57 -1.53 -14.89
C VAL A 71 -10.83 -0.95 -15.55
N GLY A 72 -12.01 -1.31 -15.06
CA GLY A 72 -13.29 -0.91 -15.65
C GLY A 72 -13.70 -1.69 -16.91
N ASP A 73 -12.97 -2.75 -17.26
CA ASP A 73 -13.46 -3.70 -18.27
C ASP A 73 -14.51 -4.63 -17.65
N THR A 74 -15.57 -4.93 -18.42
CA THR A 74 -16.56 -5.96 -18.07
C THR A 74 -16.06 -7.32 -18.56
N VAL A 75 -16.05 -8.30 -17.66
CA VAL A 75 -15.51 -9.63 -17.92
C VAL A 75 -16.44 -10.72 -17.46
N LYS A 76 -16.36 -11.87 -18.14
CA LYS A 76 -17.00 -13.12 -17.77
C LYS A 76 -15.96 -14.11 -17.25
N VAL A 77 -16.27 -14.79 -16.15
CA VAL A 77 -15.41 -15.85 -15.60
C VAL A 77 -15.58 -17.14 -16.42
N ILE A 78 -14.47 -17.68 -16.93
CA ILE A 78 -14.43 -18.86 -17.80
C ILE A 78 -14.33 -20.15 -16.97
N SER A 79 -13.51 -20.13 -15.91
CA SER A 79 -13.13 -21.30 -15.11
C SER A 79 -13.08 -20.98 -13.62
N GLY A 80 -13.12 -22.02 -12.79
CA GLY A 80 -13.18 -21.92 -11.32
C GLY A 80 -14.61 -21.91 -10.76
N HIS A 81 -14.73 -21.72 -9.45
CA HIS A 81 -16.01 -21.83 -8.72
C HIS A 81 -17.08 -20.81 -9.14
N HIS A 82 -16.66 -19.68 -9.72
CA HIS A 82 -17.56 -18.62 -10.14
C HIS A 82 -17.75 -18.56 -11.65
N LYS A 83 -17.56 -19.68 -12.34
CA LYS A 83 -17.75 -19.81 -13.79
C LYS A 83 -19.11 -19.28 -14.24
N GLY A 84 -19.12 -18.54 -15.34
CA GLY A 84 -20.32 -18.01 -15.98
C GLY A 84 -20.77 -16.64 -15.47
N LYS A 85 -20.34 -16.22 -14.27
CA LYS A 85 -20.67 -14.89 -13.74
C LYS A 85 -19.97 -13.79 -14.52
N VAL A 86 -20.64 -12.66 -14.66
CA VAL A 86 -20.16 -11.45 -15.32
C VAL A 86 -19.99 -10.36 -14.26
N GLY A 87 -18.92 -9.59 -14.36
CA GLY A 87 -18.66 -8.47 -13.46
C GLY A 87 -17.63 -7.50 -14.01
N GLU A 88 -17.46 -6.37 -13.33
CA GLU A 88 -16.51 -5.32 -13.71
C GLU A 88 -15.23 -5.40 -12.87
N ILE A 89 -14.09 -5.12 -13.51
CA ILE A 89 -12.79 -5.16 -12.83
C ILE A 89 -12.58 -3.89 -12.00
N THR A 90 -12.43 -4.06 -10.70
CA THR A 90 -12.13 -2.97 -9.76
C THR A 90 -10.62 -2.69 -9.67
N ARG A 91 -9.80 -3.73 -9.54
CA ARG A 91 -8.34 -3.62 -9.33
C ARG A 91 -7.58 -4.72 -10.06
N LEU A 92 -6.34 -4.40 -10.43
CA LEU A 92 -5.43 -5.31 -11.14
C LEU A 92 -4.09 -5.41 -10.40
N PHE A 93 -3.56 -6.63 -10.29
CA PHE A 93 -2.24 -6.91 -9.71
C PHE A 93 -1.33 -7.55 -10.75
N LYS A 94 -0.54 -6.73 -11.43
CA LYS A 94 0.35 -7.14 -12.54
C LYS A 94 1.51 -8.06 -12.15
N HIS A 95 1.89 -8.10 -10.88
CA HIS A 95 3.00 -8.93 -10.40
C HIS A 95 2.60 -10.40 -10.22
N ASN A 96 1.29 -10.68 -10.05
CA ASN A 96 0.74 -12.03 -9.89
C ASN A 96 -0.25 -12.37 -11.01
N SER A 97 -0.40 -11.51 -12.02
CA SER A 97 -1.42 -11.61 -13.06
C SER A 97 -2.85 -11.87 -12.56
N THR A 98 -3.22 -11.24 -11.43
CA THR A 98 -4.55 -11.40 -10.81
C THR A 98 -5.39 -10.14 -10.89
N VAL A 99 -6.70 -10.32 -10.85
CA VAL A 99 -7.74 -9.29 -11.00
C VAL A 99 -8.76 -9.40 -9.86
N ILE A 100 -9.27 -8.27 -9.39
CA ILE A 100 -10.44 -8.24 -8.49
C ILE A 100 -11.64 -7.82 -9.32
N VAL A 101 -12.68 -8.67 -9.32
CA VAL A 101 -13.94 -8.42 -10.02
C VAL A 101 -15.03 -8.17 -8.98
N LYS A 102 -15.83 -7.13 -9.20
CA LYS A 102 -16.90 -6.72 -8.29
C LYS A 102 -17.91 -7.86 -8.08
N ASP A 103 -18.31 -8.09 -6.83
CA ASP A 103 -19.31 -9.09 -6.40
C ASP A 103 -18.98 -10.56 -6.74
N ILE A 104 -17.73 -10.85 -7.13
CA ILE A 104 -17.26 -12.21 -7.45
C ILE A 104 -16.14 -12.61 -6.48
N ASN A 105 -16.09 -13.89 -6.12
CA ASN A 105 -15.07 -14.44 -5.20
C ASN A 105 -15.10 -13.79 -3.81
N LEU A 106 -16.30 -13.59 -3.28
CA LEU A 106 -16.51 -13.03 -1.95
C LEU A 106 -15.97 -13.97 -0.86
N LYS A 107 -15.17 -13.40 0.03
CA LYS A 107 -14.61 -14.06 1.21
C LYS A 107 -15.05 -13.33 2.46
N THR A 108 -15.53 -14.09 3.43
CA THR A 108 -15.89 -13.55 4.74
C THR A 108 -14.63 -13.28 5.56
N LYS A 109 -14.39 -12.01 5.91
CA LYS A 109 -13.29 -11.57 6.75
C LYS A 109 -13.84 -11.06 8.08
N HIS A 110 -13.41 -11.71 9.16
CA HIS A 110 -13.63 -11.22 10.51
C HIS A 110 -12.62 -10.10 10.78
N VAL A 111 -13.12 -8.89 11.05
CA VAL A 111 -12.29 -7.72 11.36
C VAL A 111 -12.39 -7.46 12.86
N LYS A 112 -11.24 -7.54 13.53
CA LYS A 112 -11.13 -7.16 14.94
C LYS A 112 -11.28 -5.65 15.07
N PRO A 113 -11.96 -5.16 16.12
CA PRO A 113 -12.05 -3.72 16.38
C PRO A 113 -10.65 -3.14 16.60
N LYS A 114 -10.43 -1.91 16.17
CA LYS A 114 -9.14 -1.21 16.35
C LYS A 114 -9.14 -0.39 17.62
N GLU A 115 -10.28 0.20 17.95
CA GLU A 115 -10.49 0.99 19.15
C GLU A 115 -11.35 0.22 20.14
N LYS A 116 -11.26 0.56 21.44
CA LYS A 116 -11.97 -0.16 22.50
C LYS A 116 -13.48 -0.02 22.40
N ASP A 117 -13.95 1.08 21.82
CA ASP A 117 -15.37 1.43 21.72
C ASP A 117 -16.01 0.94 20.41
N GLU A 118 -15.23 0.39 19.49
CA GLU A 118 -15.73 -0.19 18.24
C GLU A 118 -16.11 -1.67 18.42
N GLN A 119 -17.22 -2.08 17.81
CA GLN A 119 -17.58 -3.50 17.73
C GLN A 119 -16.87 -4.18 16.55
N GLY A 120 -16.49 -5.45 16.73
CA GLY A 120 -15.95 -6.27 15.65
C GLY A 120 -16.98 -6.47 14.53
N GLN A 121 -16.51 -6.57 13.29
CA GLN A 121 -17.39 -6.67 12.11
C GLN A 121 -17.07 -7.89 11.25
N ILE A 122 -18.11 -8.47 10.65
CA ILE A 122 -17.99 -9.54 9.65
C ILE A 122 -18.19 -8.91 8.27
N ILE A 123 -17.08 -8.69 7.55
CA ILE A 123 -17.08 -8.01 6.25
C ILE A 123 -16.92 -9.04 5.14
N LYS A 124 -17.70 -8.91 4.05
CA LYS A 124 -17.47 -9.67 2.82
C LYS A 124 -16.58 -8.86 1.89
N ILE A 125 -15.44 -9.43 1.49
CA ILE A 125 -14.44 -8.77 0.64
C ILE A 125 -14.25 -9.59 -0.63
N GLU A 126 -14.08 -8.93 -1.77
CA GLU A 126 -13.77 -9.59 -3.04
C GLU A 126 -12.34 -10.12 -3.06
N GLY A 127 -12.21 -11.39 -3.45
CA GLY A 127 -10.94 -12.08 -3.61
C GLY A 127 -10.37 -11.96 -5.03
N PRO A 128 -9.03 -12.01 -5.18
CA PRO A 128 -8.40 -11.99 -6.50
C PRO A 128 -8.67 -13.29 -7.29
N ILE A 129 -8.80 -13.15 -8.61
CA ILE A 129 -8.96 -14.22 -9.60
C ILE A 129 -7.80 -14.11 -10.61
N HIS A 130 -7.27 -15.23 -11.09
CA HIS A 130 -6.22 -15.19 -12.10
C HIS A 130 -6.77 -14.66 -13.45
N SER A 131 -6.00 -13.82 -14.14
CA SER A 131 -6.44 -13.15 -15.37
C SER A 131 -6.75 -14.11 -16.52
N SER A 132 -6.11 -15.27 -16.58
CA SER A 132 -6.43 -16.30 -17.59
C SER A 132 -7.84 -16.87 -17.44
N ASN A 133 -8.45 -16.76 -16.26
CA ASN A 133 -9.78 -17.31 -15.97
C ASN A 133 -10.89 -16.31 -16.31
N VAL A 134 -10.56 -15.16 -16.91
CA VAL A 134 -11.54 -14.13 -17.31
C VAL A 134 -11.42 -13.78 -18.79
N MET A 135 -12.57 -13.59 -19.43
CA MET A 135 -12.71 -13.17 -20.82
C MET A 135 -13.45 -11.84 -20.89
N LEU A 136 -13.11 -10.98 -21.85
CA LEU A 136 -13.85 -9.75 -22.08
C LEU A 136 -15.27 -10.07 -22.54
N TYR A 137 -16.23 -9.32 -22.03
CA TYR A 137 -17.65 -9.54 -22.25
C TYR A 137 -18.28 -8.32 -22.92
N SER A 138 -18.96 -8.54 -24.05
CA SER A 138 -19.81 -7.53 -24.67
C SER A 138 -21.16 -7.52 -23.93
N LYS A 139 -21.57 -6.34 -23.44
CA LYS A 139 -22.91 -6.16 -22.86
C LYS A 139 -23.99 -6.13 -23.96
N ASP A 140 -23.64 -5.68 -25.15
CA ASP A 140 -24.58 -5.48 -26.25
C ASP A 140 -25.00 -6.81 -26.86
N GLN A 141 -24.02 -7.68 -27.15
CA GLN A 141 -24.27 -8.98 -27.77
C GLN A 141 -24.36 -10.12 -26.76
N ASN A 142 -24.07 -9.87 -25.47
CA ASN A 142 -24.02 -10.88 -24.42
C ASN A 142 -23.02 -12.03 -24.69
N VAL A 143 -21.99 -11.76 -25.49
CA VAL A 143 -20.98 -12.74 -25.88
C VAL A 143 -19.63 -12.43 -25.21
N ALA A 144 -19.01 -13.45 -24.63
CA ALA A 144 -17.62 -13.41 -24.21
C ALA A 144 -16.69 -13.76 -25.39
N SER A 145 -15.65 -12.96 -25.61
CA SER A 145 -14.71 -13.19 -26.72
C SER A 145 -13.25 -12.84 -26.40
N ARG A 146 -12.34 -13.40 -27.21
CA ARG A 146 -10.91 -13.07 -27.16
C ARG A 146 -10.67 -11.65 -27.67
N VAL A 147 -9.56 -11.07 -27.25
CA VAL A 147 -9.17 -9.71 -27.65
C VAL A 147 -8.24 -9.72 -28.86
N GLY A 148 -8.51 -8.84 -29.82
CA GLY A 148 -7.62 -8.49 -30.93
C GLY A 148 -7.16 -7.03 -30.81
N HIS A 149 -6.20 -6.64 -31.64
CA HIS A 149 -5.72 -5.25 -31.75
C HIS A 149 -5.92 -4.73 -33.17
N LYS A 150 -6.45 -3.52 -33.32
CA LYS A 150 -6.61 -2.82 -34.60
C LYS A 150 -6.08 -1.39 -34.48
N ILE A 151 -5.62 -0.83 -35.60
CA ILE A 151 -5.24 0.58 -35.70
C ILE A 151 -6.40 1.31 -36.37
N LEU A 152 -6.86 2.40 -35.77
CA LEU A 152 -7.91 3.27 -36.32
C LEU A 152 -7.33 4.27 -37.31
N GLU A 153 -8.18 4.96 -38.05
CA GLU A 153 -7.80 6.01 -39.01
C GLU A 153 -7.00 7.15 -38.34
N ASP A 154 -7.32 7.44 -37.07
CA ASP A 154 -6.58 8.39 -36.23
C ASP A 154 -5.13 7.95 -35.88
N GLY A 155 -4.70 6.76 -36.32
CA GLY A 155 -3.41 6.15 -35.96
C GLY A 155 -3.38 5.52 -34.55
N THR A 156 -4.48 5.57 -33.81
CA THR A 156 -4.56 5.02 -32.44
C THR A 156 -4.75 3.51 -32.46
N ARG A 157 -3.95 2.78 -31.68
CA ARG A 157 -4.08 1.32 -31.51
C ARG A 157 -5.09 0.98 -30.41
N VAL A 158 -6.17 0.31 -30.77
CA VAL A 158 -7.26 -0.07 -29.86
C VAL A 158 -7.43 -1.59 -29.74
N ARG A 159 -8.04 -2.03 -28.65
CA ARG A 159 -8.51 -3.41 -28.46
C ARG A 159 -9.92 -3.58 -29.02
N TYR A 160 -10.16 -4.70 -29.69
CA TYR A 160 -11.49 -5.10 -30.17
C TYR A 160 -11.81 -6.55 -29.80
N LEU A 161 -13.09 -6.89 -29.75
CA LEU A 161 -13.60 -8.24 -29.52
C LEU A 161 -13.61 -9.03 -30.83
N VAL A 162 -12.93 -10.18 -30.87
CA VAL A 162 -12.76 -10.95 -32.12
C VAL A 162 -14.09 -11.49 -32.66
N LYS A 163 -15.03 -11.86 -31.78
CA LYS A 163 -16.32 -12.42 -32.21
C LYS A 163 -17.32 -11.36 -32.68
N THR A 164 -17.32 -10.20 -32.04
CA THR A 164 -18.35 -9.16 -32.24
C THR A 164 -17.85 -8.01 -33.12
N GLY A 165 -16.54 -7.80 -33.20
CA GLY A 165 -15.92 -6.66 -33.86
C GLY A 165 -15.94 -5.36 -33.04
N GLU A 166 -16.57 -5.37 -31.86
CA GLU A 166 -16.73 -4.17 -31.02
C GLU A 166 -15.41 -3.66 -30.45
N ILE A 167 -15.25 -2.35 -30.43
CA ILE A 167 -14.08 -1.66 -29.88
C ILE A 167 -14.29 -1.38 -28.39
N ILE A 168 -13.31 -1.75 -27.56
CA ILE A 168 -13.42 -1.72 -26.09
C ILE A 168 -12.79 -0.46 -25.47
N ASP A 169 -11.73 0.03 -26.12
CA ASP A 169 -10.92 1.14 -25.64
C ASP A 169 -11.47 2.45 -26.18
N ALA A 170 -12.35 3.11 -25.41
CA ALA A 170 -12.76 4.49 -25.70
C ALA A 170 -11.70 5.50 -25.23
N LYS A 171 -11.40 6.51 -26.05
CA LYS A 171 -10.37 7.54 -25.79
C LYS A 171 -10.59 8.29 -24.47
N GLU A 172 -11.84 8.54 -24.10
CA GLU A 172 -12.24 9.31 -22.92
C GLU A 172 -12.35 8.46 -21.63
N LYS A 173 -12.25 7.14 -21.72
CA LYS A 173 -12.54 6.22 -20.61
C LYS A 173 -11.66 6.52 -19.38
N TRP A 174 -10.41 6.91 -19.61
CA TRP A 174 -9.48 7.33 -18.56
C TRP A 174 -9.90 8.63 -17.89
N GLN A 175 -10.24 9.66 -18.66
CA GLN A 175 -10.66 10.97 -18.13
C GLN A 175 -11.93 10.83 -17.28
N ARG A 176 -12.90 10.04 -17.75
CA ARG A 176 -14.12 9.72 -17.00
C ARG A 176 -13.79 9.06 -15.66
N SER A 177 -12.87 8.08 -15.66
CA SER A 177 -12.45 7.41 -14.42
C SER A 177 -11.71 8.31 -13.43
N ILE A 178 -11.01 9.35 -13.90
CA ILE A 178 -10.38 10.35 -13.03
C ILE A 178 -11.45 11.26 -12.44
N LYS A 179 -12.36 11.74 -13.29
CA LYS A 179 -13.45 12.65 -12.89
C LYS A 179 -14.33 11.99 -11.82
N GLU A 180 -14.78 10.76 -12.05
CA GLU A 180 -15.56 9.98 -11.07
C GLU A 180 -14.82 9.78 -9.74
N LYS A 181 -13.50 9.61 -9.76
CA LYS A 181 -12.70 9.52 -8.53
C LYS A 181 -12.58 10.85 -7.79
N ALA A 182 -12.51 11.96 -8.51
CA ALA A 182 -12.46 13.29 -7.92
C ALA A 182 -13.79 13.63 -7.24
N GLU A 183 -14.92 13.45 -7.95
CA GLU A 183 -16.27 13.67 -7.42
C GLU A 183 -16.55 12.82 -6.18
N LYS A 184 -16.14 11.54 -6.20
CA LYS A 184 -16.32 10.66 -5.04
C LYS A 184 -15.53 11.14 -3.81
N LYS A 185 -14.32 11.67 -4.01
CA LYS A 185 -13.49 12.20 -2.93
C LYS A 185 -14.08 13.49 -2.35
N GLU A 186 -14.70 14.33 -3.17
CA GLU A 186 -15.39 15.54 -2.73
C GLU A 186 -16.67 15.21 -1.92
N ALA A 187 -17.45 14.23 -2.37
CA ALA A 187 -18.62 13.75 -1.62
C ALA A 187 -18.23 13.17 -0.25
N GLU A 188 -17.14 12.41 -0.17
CA GLU A 188 -16.59 11.87 1.08
C GLU A 188 -15.97 12.95 2.00
N ALA A 189 -15.64 14.14 1.48
CA ALA A 189 -15.10 15.25 2.27
C ALA A 189 -16.17 16.24 2.75
N THR A 190 -17.32 16.27 2.08
CA THR A 190 -18.48 17.11 2.45
C THR A 190 -19.40 16.39 3.43
N THR A 191 -19.27 15.06 3.54
CA THR A 191 -19.97 14.18 4.49
C THR A 191 -19.11 13.99 5.73
#